data_AF-A0A246EI03-F1
#
_entry.id   AF-A0A246EI03-F1
#
_cell.length_a   1.000
_cell.length_b   1.000
_cell.length_c   1.000
_cell.angle_alpha   90.00
_cell.angle_beta   90.00
_cell.angle_gamma   90.00
#
_symmetry.space_group_name_H-M   'P 1'
#
loop_
_entity.id
_entity.type
_entity.pdbx_description
1 polymer ?
#
loop_
_entity_poly.entity_id
_entity_poly.type
_entity_poly.pdbx_seq_one_letter_code
_entity_poly.pdbx_strand_id
1 'polypeptide(L)'
;MLKNRKELIELIELGYDIKEIINSWDPMDLMEFCPEDEYETEIKGLRNLVVNNRNIDKKLLGQEIRKLFEYYFSNNYNSKKDIEENIASKIIEKSKKYKLSCTIPNYYDTKNIILQDEKNINIYINLYIKIQKIINLWDPLKIMNISFNNEYSYEINRIIEELLKNTTIQNLSEKINKIFKNLYNELYKIGKNEEVEIAKKILEECSNIL
;
A
#
# COMPACT_ATOMS: atom_id res chain seq x y z
N MET A 1 -7.12 13.09 2.76
CA MET A 1 -8.29 12.18 2.76
C MET A 1 -8.90 12.14 1.38
N LEU A 2 -9.35 10.97 0.94
CA LEU A 2 -10.09 10.80 -0.30
C LEU A 2 -11.51 11.34 -0.12
N LYS A 3 -11.95 12.22 -1.03
CA LYS A 3 -13.21 12.93 -0.87
C LYS A 3 -14.39 12.17 -1.44
N ASN A 4 -14.19 11.38 -2.49
CA ASN A 4 -15.28 10.71 -3.18
C ASN A 4 -14.81 9.48 -3.97
N ARG A 5 -15.79 8.73 -4.49
CA ARG A 5 -15.55 7.46 -5.19
C ARG A 5 -14.72 7.66 -6.46
N LYS A 6 -14.93 8.79 -7.15
CA LYS A 6 -14.20 9.14 -8.35
C LYS A 6 -12.71 9.37 -8.04
N GLU A 7 -12.38 10.13 -6.99
CA GLU A 7 -10.97 10.29 -6.58
C GLU A 7 -10.32 8.95 -6.19
N LEU A 8 -11.05 8.04 -5.55
CA LEU A 8 -10.52 6.70 -5.24
C LEU A 8 -10.26 5.87 -6.51
N ILE A 9 -11.17 5.91 -7.49
CA ILE A 9 -10.97 5.22 -8.77
C ILE A 9 -9.81 5.84 -9.55
N GLU A 10 -9.73 7.17 -9.65
CA GLU A 10 -8.61 7.87 -10.30
C GLU A 10 -7.26 7.54 -9.64
N LEU A 11 -7.23 7.35 -8.30
CA LEU A 11 -6.03 6.93 -7.59
C LEU A 11 -5.61 5.53 -8.03
N ILE A 12 -6.55 4.58 -8.07
CA ILE A 12 -6.30 3.21 -8.50
C ILE A 12 -5.81 3.18 -9.96
N GLU A 13 -6.48 3.90 -10.86
CA GLU A 13 -6.09 4.01 -12.28
C GLU A 13 -4.67 4.59 -12.45
N LEU A 14 -4.31 5.62 -11.68
CA LEU A 14 -2.94 6.14 -11.66
C LEU A 14 -1.93 5.07 -11.22
N GLY A 15 -2.31 4.20 -10.28
CA GLY A 15 -1.50 3.04 -9.88
C GLY A 15 -1.21 2.11 -11.06
N TYR A 16 -2.21 1.77 -11.86
CA TYR A 16 -2.03 0.94 -13.06
C TYR A 16 -1.21 1.63 -14.15
N ASP A 17 -1.40 2.94 -14.38
CA ASP A 17 -0.55 3.70 -15.32
C ASP A 17 0.93 3.69 -14.90
N ILE A 18 1.20 3.77 -13.59
CA ILE A 18 2.57 3.66 -13.06
C ILE A 18 3.07 2.22 -13.19
N LYS A 19 2.22 1.21 -12.93
CA LYS A 19 2.55 -0.21 -13.12
C LYS A 19 3.02 -0.49 -14.54
N GLU A 20 2.30 0.01 -15.57
CA GLU A 20 2.71 -0.14 -16.96
C GLU A 20 4.13 0.42 -17.21
N ILE A 21 4.43 1.61 -16.65
CA ILE A 21 5.75 2.24 -16.79
C ILE A 21 6.84 1.43 -16.11
N ILE A 22 6.61 0.99 -14.87
CA ILE A 22 7.58 0.24 -14.07
C ILE A 22 7.82 -1.15 -14.65
N ASN A 23 6.76 -1.89 -15.01
CA ASN A 23 6.89 -3.21 -15.62
C ASN A 23 7.58 -3.14 -17.00
N SER A 24 7.37 -2.07 -17.77
CA SER A 24 8.09 -1.88 -19.04
C SER A 24 9.55 -1.48 -18.85
N TRP A 25 9.89 -0.84 -17.73
CA TRP A 25 11.26 -0.52 -17.37
C TRP A 25 11.99 -1.73 -16.80
N ASP A 26 11.28 -2.54 -16.02
CA ASP A 26 11.75 -3.75 -15.35
C ASP A 26 13.09 -3.54 -14.64
N PRO A 27 13.14 -2.70 -13.58
CA PRO A 27 14.39 -2.24 -12.99
C PRO A 27 15.29 -3.34 -12.41
N MET A 28 14.76 -4.55 -12.22
CA MET A 28 15.48 -5.69 -11.66
C MET A 28 15.46 -6.91 -12.61
N ASP A 29 15.01 -6.74 -13.85
CA ASP A 29 14.87 -7.83 -14.85
C ASP A 29 14.03 -9.01 -14.32
N LEU A 30 12.93 -8.73 -13.60
CA LEU A 30 12.09 -9.73 -12.93
C LEU A 30 10.91 -10.18 -13.78
N MET A 31 10.48 -9.42 -14.79
CA MET A 31 9.23 -9.68 -15.50
C MET A 31 9.23 -11.00 -16.31
N GLU A 32 10.41 -11.55 -16.61
CA GLU A 32 10.54 -12.88 -17.23
C GLU A 32 10.27 -14.03 -16.24
N PHE A 33 10.53 -13.81 -14.95
CA PHE A 33 10.57 -14.86 -13.93
C PHE A 33 9.47 -14.76 -12.89
N CYS A 34 8.97 -13.55 -12.66
CA CYS A 34 8.00 -13.22 -11.62
C CYS A 34 6.64 -12.84 -12.21
N PRO A 35 5.55 -13.02 -11.44
CA PRO A 35 4.24 -12.52 -11.83
C PRO A 35 4.24 -10.98 -11.90
N GLU A 36 3.25 -10.42 -12.60
CA GLU A 36 3.19 -8.97 -12.84
C GLU A 36 2.94 -8.12 -11.57
N ASP A 37 2.68 -8.72 -10.42
CA ASP A 37 2.47 -8.03 -9.14
C ASP A 37 3.76 -7.78 -8.35
N GLU A 38 4.93 -8.17 -8.89
CA GLU A 38 6.25 -8.05 -8.25
C GLU A 38 6.53 -6.66 -7.65
N TYR A 39 6.26 -5.60 -8.42
CA TYR A 39 6.55 -4.22 -7.99
C TYR A 39 5.35 -3.50 -7.33
N GLU A 40 4.27 -4.20 -6.97
CA GLU A 40 3.05 -3.54 -6.47
C GLU A 40 3.31 -2.63 -5.27
N THR A 41 4.28 -3.01 -4.43
CA THR A 41 4.65 -2.24 -3.23
C THR A 41 5.30 -0.91 -3.61
N GLU A 42 6.30 -0.95 -4.49
CA GLU A 42 7.04 0.19 -5.01
C GLU A 42 6.10 1.10 -5.82
N ILE A 43 5.28 0.52 -6.69
CA ILE A 43 4.29 1.23 -7.50
C ILE A 43 3.33 2.01 -6.60
N LYS A 44 2.81 1.39 -5.54
CA LYS A 44 1.92 2.06 -4.59
C LYS A 44 2.62 3.20 -3.85
N GLY A 45 3.89 2.98 -3.44
CA GLY A 45 4.73 4.02 -2.84
C GLY A 45 4.91 5.23 -3.75
N LEU A 46 5.30 4.99 -5.01
CA LEU A 46 5.47 6.05 -6.02
C LEU A 46 4.17 6.79 -6.31
N ARG A 47 3.07 6.05 -6.49
CA ARG A 47 1.73 6.63 -6.69
C ARG A 47 1.39 7.62 -5.57
N ASN A 48 1.52 7.19 -4.33
CA ASN A 48 1.19 8.03 -3.18
C ASN A 48 2.13 9.25 -3.09
N LEU A 49 3.42 9.07 -3.38
CA LEU A 49 4.39 10.17 -3.39
C LEU A 49 4.04 11.22 -4.45
N VAL A 50 3.70 10.82 -5.68
CA VAL A 50 3.34 11.72 -6.78
C VAL A 50 2.04 12.47 -6.46
N VAL A 51 1.04 11.79 -5.91
CA VAL A 51 -0.24 12.40 -5.51
C VAL A 51 -0.03 13.45 -4.41
N ASN A 52 0.80 13.14 -3.40
CA ASN A 52 1.12 14.06 -2.32
C ASN A 52 2.01 15.24 -2.78
N ASN A 53 2.74 15.09 -3.89
CA ASN A 53 3.69 16.08 -4.41
C ASN A 53 3.42 16.38 -5.90
N ARG A 54 2.23 16.88 -6.22
CA ARG A 54 1.77 17.13 -7.61
C ARG A 54 2.75 17.91 -8.51
N ASN A 55 3.58 18.77 -7.92
CA ASN A 55 4.53 19.62 -8.65
C ASN A 55 5.98 19.17 -8.46
N ILE A 56 6.21 17.90 -8.10
CA ILE A 56 7.56 17.36 -7.93
C ILE A 56 8.33 17.46 -9.25
N ASP A 57 9.54 18.00 -9.18
CA ASP A 57 10.44 18.02 -10.34
C ASP A 57 10.95 16.61 -10.65
N LYS A 58 11.17 16.31 -11.94
CA LYS A 58 11.63 14.99 -12.38
C LYS A 58 12.94 14.54 -11.74
N LYS A 59 13.85 15.47 -11.39
CA LYS A 59 15.11 15.14 -10.73
C LYS A 59 14.88 14.68 -9.30
N LEU A 60 14.00 15.37 -8.59
CA LEU A 60 13.61 14.99 -7.24
C LEU A 60 12.86 13.67 -7.25
N LEU A 61 11.89 13.48 -8.16
CA LEU A 61 11.18 12.21 -8.26
C LEU A 61 12.12 11.06 -8.67
N GLY A 62 13.09 11.28 -9.56
CA GLY A 62 14.11 10.29 -9.89
C GLY A 62 14.94 9.86 -8.69
N GLN A 63 15.30 10.80 -7.80
CA GLN A 63 15.97 10.48 -6.54
C GLN A 63 15.09 9.66 -5.59
N GLU A 64 13.80 9.96 -5.52
CA GLU A 64 12.85 9.21 -4.68
C GLU A 64 12.57 7.80 -5.22
N ILE A 65 12.53 7.63 -6.55
CA ILE A 65 12.51 6.31 -7.20
C ILE A 65 13.74 5.51 -6.78
N ARG A 66 14.95 6.08 -6.90
CA ARG A 66 16.19 5.41 -6.47
C ARG A 66 16.10 4.95 -5.02
N LYS A 67 15.77 5.85 -4.09
CA LYS A 67 15.68 5.52 -2.66
C LYS A 67 14.69 4.39 -2.40
N LEU A 68 13.56 4.38 -3.10
CA LEU A 68 12.54 3.35 -2.94
C LEU A 68 13.05 1.98 -3.38
N PHE A 69 13.65 1.90 -4.57
CA PHE A 69 14.18 0.64 -5.09
C PHE A 69 15.44 0.18 -4.32
N GLU A 70 16.33 1.09 -3.90
CA GLU A 70 17.45 0.77 -3.01
C GLU A 70 16.97 0.23 -1.65
N TYR A 71 15.85 0.75 -1.13
CA TYR A 71 15.28 0.24 0.12
C TYR A 71 14.84 -1.23 0.00
N TYR A 72 14.16 -1.59 -1.10
CA TYR A 72 13.64 -2.95 -1.30
C TYR A 72 14.67 -3.94 -1.82
N PHE A 73 15.54 -3.52 -2.74
CA PHE A 73 16.48 -4.39 -3.44
C PHE A 73 17.93 -4.21 -2.99
N SER A 74 18.20 -3.27 -2.07
CA SER A 74 19.54 -3.04 -1.51
C SER A 74 20.60 -2.88 -2.62
N ASN A 75 21.75 -3.53 -2.45
CA ASN A 75 22.88 -3.48 -3.39
C ASN A 75 22.58 -4.11 -4.77
N ASN A 76 21.45 -4.78 -4.94
CA ASN A 76 21.10 -5.39 -6.23
C ASN A 76 20.52 -4.36 -7.22
N TYR A 77 20.01 -3.23 -6.73
CA TYR A 77 19.53 -2.15 -7.60
C TYR A 77 20.69 -1.31 -8.13
N ASN A 78 20.77 -1.15 -9.45
CA ASN A 78 21.93 -0.52 -10.10
C ASN A 78 21.58 0.46 -11.24
N SER A 79 20.35 0.98 -11.26
CA SER A 79 19.90 1.88 -12.33
C SER A 79 20.66 3.22 -12.35
N LYS A 80 20.88 3.71 -13.57
CA LYS A 80 21.52 5.01 -13.80
C LYS A 80 20.54 6.16 -13.57
N LYS A 81 21.08 7.28 -13.10
CA LYS A 81 20.30 8.48 -12.74
C LYS A 81 19.47 9.04 -13.89
N ASP A 82 20.02 9.06 -15.10
CA ASP A 82 19.35 9.52 -16.31
C ASP A 82 18.14 8.64 -16.68
N ILE A 83 18.23 7.33 -16.44
CA ILE A 83 17.12 6.40 -16.62
C ILE A 83 16.01 6.72 -15.60
N GLU A 84 16.36 6.87 -14.32
CA GLU A 84 15.38 7.21 -13.26
C GLU A 84 14.68 8.55 -13.52
N GLU A 85 15.41 9.58 -13.97
CA GLU A 85 14.82 10.87 -14.37
C GLU A 85 13.87 10.75 -15.57
N ASN A 86 14.16 9.84 -16.51
CA ASN A 86 13.28 9.54 -17.63
C ASN A 86 11.99 8.84 -17.15
N ILE A 87 12.11 7.83 -16.28
CA ILE A 87 10.96 7.15 -15.66
C ILE A 87 10.11 8.13 -14.86
N ALA A 88 10.74 8.98 -14.05
CA ALA A 88 10.07 10.06 -13.33
C ALA A 88 9.28 10.98 -14.28
N SER A 89 9.87 11.35 -15.42
CA SER A 89 9.19 12.19 -16.42
C SER A 89 7.93 11.52 -16.98
N LYS A 90 7.99 10.22 -17.28
CA LYS A 90 6.84 9.44 -17.76
C LYS A 90 5.72 9.38 -16.73
N ILE A 91 6.07 9.15 -15.46
CA ILE A 91 5.11 9.09 -14.35
C ILE A 91 4.44 10.46 -14.15
N ILE A 92 5.23 11.54 -14.14
CA ILE A 92 4.70 12.91 -14.03
C ILE A 92 3.73 13.19 -15.17
N GLU A 93 4.07 12.82 -16.41
CA GLU A 93 3.20 13.04 -17.56
C GLU A 93 1.87 12.28 -17.44
N LYS A 94 1.90 10.98 -17.10
CA LYS A 94 0.68 10.19 -16.85
C LYS A 94 -0.16 10.80 -15.73
N SER A 95 0.46 11.28 -14.65
CA SER A 95 -0.26 11.80 -13.49
C SER A 95 -1.10 13.06 -13.79
N LYS A 96 -0.73 13.85 -14.82
CA LYS A 96 -1.49 15.04 -15.26
C LYS A 96 -2.91 14.72 -15.73
N LYS A 97 -3.18 13.47 -16.13
CA LYS A 97 -4.52 13.00 -16.51
C LYS A 97 -5.52 13.11 -15.33
N TYR A 98 -5.04 13.03 -14.09
CA TYR A 98 -5.86 12.85 -12.90
C TYR A 98 -6.01 14.12 -12.07
N LYS A 99 -7.21 14.36 -11.51
CA LYS A 99 -7.54 15.56 -10.72
C LYS A 99 -7.56 15.28 -9.21
N LEU A 100 -6.86 14.25 -8.75
CA LEU A 100 -6.57 13.87 -7.36
C LEU A 100 -6.11 15.02 -6.45
N SER A 101 -6.99 15.58 -5.63
CA SER A 101 -6.65 16.64 -4.67
C SER A 101 -6.44 16.13 -3.23
N CYS A 102 -6.27 14.81 -3.09
CA CYS A 102 -6.27 14.12 -1.82
C CYS A 102 -4.85 13.99 -1.24
N THR A 103 -4.75 14.07 0.08
CA THR A 103 -3.56 13.60 0.82
C THR A 103 -3.75 12.13 1.16
N ILE A 104 -2.78 11.30 0.80
CA ILE A 104 -2.74 9.86 1.05
C ILE A 104 -1.60 9.58 2.06
N PRO A 105 -1.74 8.64 3.00
CA PRO A 105 -0.62 8.24 3.85
C PRO A 105 0.60 7.87 3.00
N ASN A 106 1.73 8.52 3.28
CA ASN A 106 2.96 8.23 2.56
C ASN A 106 3.55 6.92 3.08
N TYR A 107 3.99 6.06 2.17
CA TYR A 107 4.28 4.66 2.46
C TYR A 107 5.63 4.42 3.15
N TYR A 108 6.54 5.40 3.13
CA TYR A 108 7.79 5.36 3.90
C TYR A 108 7.59 5.25 5.42
N ASP A 109 6.34 5.33 5.89
CA ASP A 109 5.95 5.10 7.29
C ASP A 109 5.89 3.61 7.65
N THR A 110 6.70 2.76 7.00
CA THR A 110 7.39 1.69 7.72
C THR A 110 8.37 2.35 8.69
N LYS A 111 7.84 3.06 9.70
CA LYS A 111 8.51 3.17 10.99
C LYS A 111 9.04 1.79 11.27
N ASN A 112 10.38 1.64 11.26
CA ASN A 112 11.15 0.51 11.76
C ASN A 112 10.23 -0.53 12.37
N ILE A 113 9.58 -1.35 11.54
CA ILE A 113 8.83 -2.46 12.10
C ILE A 113 9.95 -3.26 12.71
N ILE A 114 9.86 -3.33 14.03
CA ILE A 114 10.86 -3.80 14.97
C ILE A 114 11.16 -5.24 14.57
N LEU A 115 12.06 -5.42 13.63
CA LEU A 115 12.43 -6.71 13.07
C LEU A 115 13.92 -6.83 13.26
N GLN A 116 14.32 -6.86 14.53
CA GLN A 116 15.70 -7.01 14.96
C GLN A 116 16.17 -8.47 14.80
N ASP A 117 15.25 -9.41 14.53
CA ASP A 117 15.53 -10.82 14.30
C ASP A 117 14.55 -11.48 13.31
N GLU A 118 15.00 -12.59 12.71
CA GLU A 118 14.28 -13.39 11.72
C GLU A 118 12.93 -13.93 12.23
N LYS A 119 12.84 -14.25 13.53
CA LYS A 119 11.63 -14.79 14.14
C LYS A 119 10.50 -13.76 14.09
N ASN A 120 10.79 -12.51 14.46
CA ASN A 120 9.81 -11.43 14.42
C ASN A 120 9.37 -11.14 12.97
N ILE A 121 10.27 -11.27 11.99
CA ILE A 121 9.95 -11.07 10.57
C ILE A 121 8.92 -12.11 10.13
N ASN A 122 9.17 -13.37 10.46
CA ASN A 122 8.28 -14.47 10.09
C ASN A 122 6.89 -14.33 10.74
N ILE A 123 6.83 -13.93 12.02
CA ILE A 123 5.55 -13.62 12.70
C ILE A 123 4.79 -12.54 11.92
N TYR A 124 5.46 -11.43 11.60
CA TYR A 124 4.85 -10.32 10.89
C TYR A 124 4.32 -10.73 9.51
N ILE A 125 5.13 -11.44 8.71
CA ILE A 125 4.73 -11.91 7.37
C ILE A 125 3.50 -12.80 7.47
N ASN A 126 3.47 -13.75 8.41
CA ASN A 126 2.33 -14.66 8.58
C ASN A 126 1.06 -13.92 9.00
N LEU A 127 1.17 -12.95 9.92
CA LEU A 127 0.04 -12.09 10.29
C LEU A 127 -0.46 -11.28 9.10
N TYR A 128 0.46 -10.68 8.33
CA TYR A 128 0.13 -9.87 7.17
C TYR A 128 -0.64 -10.68 6.12
N ILE A 129 -0.15 -11.85 5.73
CA ILE A 129 -0.80 -12.72 4.74
C ILE A 129 -2.21 -13.10 5.18
N LYS A 130 -2.39 -13.48 6.45
CA LYS A 130 -3.71 -13.87 6.98
C LYS A 130 -4.68 -12.69 7.01
N ILE A 131 -4.25 -11.56 7.55
CA ILE A 131 -5.09 -10.37 7.67
C ILE A 131 -5.41 -9.80 6.28
N GLN A 132 -4.45 -9.79 5.35
CA GLN A 132 -4.69 -9.35 3.97
C GLN A 132 -5.81 -10.16 3.31
N LYS A 133 -5.80 -11.49 3.44
CA LYS A 133 -6.88 -12.34 2.91
C LYS A 133 -8.24 -11.97 3.51
N ILE A 134 -8.30 -11.73 4.81
CA ILE A 134 -9.54 -11.36 5.51
C ILE A 134 -10.04 -9.99 5.03
N ILE A 135 -9.16 -8.99 4.99
CA ILE A 135 -9.52 -7.62 4.63
C ILE A 135 -9.87 -7.50 3.14
N ASN A 136 -9.13 -8.15 2.25
CA ASN A 136 -9.45 -8.15 0.83
C ASN A 136 -10.77 -8.87 0.55
N LEU A 137 -11.11 -9.93 1.30
CA LEU A 137 -12.40 -10.60 1.17
C LEU A 137 -13.56 -9.73 1.69
N TRP A 138 -13.32 -9.01 2.80
CA TRP A 138 -14.29 -8.08 3.35
C TRP A 138 -14.54 -6.89 2.41
N ASP A 139 -13.49 -6.39 1.77
CA ASP A 139 -13.50 -5.30 0.79
C ASP A 139 -14.39 -4.11 1.22
N PRO A 140 -14.05 -3.44 2.34
CA PRO A 140 -14.91 -2.41 2.93
C PRO A 140 -15.20 -1.23 2.00
N LEU A 141 -14.42 -1.05 0.93
CA LEU A 141 -14.60 0.01 -0.06
C LEU A 141 -15.11 -0.49 -1.42
N LYS A 142 -15.32 -1.81 -1.57
CA LYS A 142 -15.76 -2.46 -2.81
C LYS A 142 -14.84 -2.13 -3.99
N ILE A 143 -13.54 -2.26 -3.79
CA ILE A 143 -12.49 -1.94 -4.77
C ILE A 143 -11.69 -3.14 -5.25
N MET A 144 -11.79 -4.29 -4.60
CA MET A 144 -10.87 -5.41 -4.89
C MET A 144 -11.03 -5.97 -6.29
N ASN A 145 -12.16 -5.73 -6.96
CA ASN A 145 -12.36 -6.10 -8.36
C ASN A 145 -11.66 -5.17 -9.37
N ILE A 146 -11.12 -4.04 -8.92
CA ILE A 146 -10.47 -3.03 -9.77
C ILE A 146 -9.11 -2.58 -9.24
N SER A 147 -8.64 -3.06 -8.09
CA SER A 147 -7.40 -2.61 -7.44
C SER A 147 -6.36 -3.72 -7.29
N PHE A 148 -5.15 -3.31 -6.93
CA PHE A 148 -4.08 -4.22 -6.51
C PHE A 148 -4.45 -5.00 -5.24
N ASN A 149 -3.81 -6.15 -5.04
CA ASN A 149 -4.00 -6.99 -3.85
C ASN A 149 -3.47 -6.31 -2.58
N ASN A 150 -2.51 -5.41 -2.73
CA ASN A 150 -1.92 -4.66 -1.63
C ASN A 150 -2.63 -3.31 -1.36
N GLU A 151 -3.81 -3.03 -1.93
CA GLU A 151 -4.44 -1.72 -1.81
C GLU A 151 -4.78 -1.36 -0.34
N TYR A 152 -5.06 -2.34 0.52
CA TYR A 152 -5.27 -2.16 1.96
C TYR A 152 -4.00 -2.29 2.83
N SER A 153 -2.81 -2.32 2.24
CA SER A 153 -1.55 -2.61 2.98
C SER A 153 -1.31 -1.67 4.15
N TYR A 154 -1.69 -0.39 4.04
CA TYR A 154 -1.53 0.59 5.11
C TYR A 154 -2.43 0.26 6.30
N GLU A 155 -3.70 -0.03 6.02
CA GLU A 155 -4.70 -0.38 7.01
C GLU A 155 -4.34 -1.69 7.71
N ILE A 156 -3.89 -2.69 6.94
CA ILE A 156 -3.41 -3.98 7.45
C ILE A 156 -2.23 -3.79 8.41
N ASN A 157 -1.23 -2.98 8.06
CA ASN A 157 -0.09 -2.72 8.94
C ASN A 157 -0.54 -2.12 10.29
N ARG A 158 -1.49 -1.16 10.26
CA ARG A 158 -2.05 -0.57 11.48
C ARG A 158 -2.91 -1.53 12.31
N ILE A 159 -3.54 -2.51 11.66
CA ILE A 159 -4.27 -3.59 12.32
C ILE A 159 -3.28 -4.53 13.03
N ILE A 160 -2.18 -4.91 12.36
CA ILE A 160 -1.11 -5.74 12.96
C ILE A 160 -0.51 -5.05 14.18
N GLU A 161 -0.18 -3.76 14.07
CA GLU A 161 0.34 -2.95 15.19
C GLU A 161 -0.58 -2.99 16.41
N GLU A 162 -1.90 -3.03 16.22
CA GLU A 162 -2.86 -3.10 17.32
C GLU A 162 -3.03 -4.54 17.84
N LEU A 163 -3.04 -5.52 16.94
CA LEU A 163 -3.16 -6.94 17.27
C LEU A 163 -2.02 -7.40 18.18
N LEU A 164 -0.78 -6.99 17.88
CA LEU A 164 0.43 -7.32 18.65
C LEU A 164 0.43 -6.76 20.09
N LYS A 165 -0.52 -5.90 20.45
CA LYS A 165 -0.68 -5.39 21.82
C LYS A 165 -1.54 -6.29 22.71
N ASN A 166 -1.87 -7.51 22.26
CA ASN A 166 -2.77 -8.44 22.94
C ASN A 166 -4.14 -7.80 23.25
N THR A 167 -4.78 -7.31 22.19
CA THR A 167 -6.01 -6.53 22.27
C THR A 167 -7.28 -7.42 22.30
N THR A 168 -8.40 -6.85 22.76
CA THR A 168 -9.71 -7.55 22.75
C THR A 168 -10.40 -7.39 21.40
N ILE A 169 -11.41 -8.23 21.11
CA ILE A 169 -12.27 -8.10 19.92
C ILE A 169 -12.83 -6.67 19.81
N GLN A 170 -13.32 -6.13 20.94
CA GLN A 170 -13.92 -4.80 20.99
C GLN A 170 -12.89 -3.73 20.60
N ASN A 171 -11.72 -3.73 21.26
CA ASN A 171 -10.67 -2.76 20.99
C ASN A 171 -10.13 -2.85 19.55
N LEU A 172 -9.99 -4.07 19.00
CA LEU A 172 -9.57 -4.28 17.62
C LEU A 172 -10.61 -3.75 16.63
N SER A 173 -11.90 -4.02 16.88
CA SER A 173 -13.00 -3.52 16.02
C SER A 173 -13.07 -1.99 16.00
N GLU A 174 -12.89 -1.35 17.16
CA GLU A 174 -12.84 0.12 17.27
C GLU A 174 -11.63 0.69 16.52
N LYS A 175 -10.48 0.00 16.61
CA LYS A 175 -9.29 0.38 15.85
C LYS A 175 -9.51 0.28 14.35
N ILE A 176 -10.07 -0.83 13.87
CA ILE A 176 -10.39 -1.04 12.44
C ILE A 176 -11.31 0.08 11.95
N ASN A 177 -12.40 0.35 12.68
CA ASN A 177 -13.32 1.45 12.35
C ASN A 177 -12.58 2.79 12.23
N LYS A 178 -11.74 3.11 13.22
CA LYS A 178 -10.97 4.36 13.23
C LYS A 178 -10.00 4.46 12.06
N ILE A 179 -9.31 3.38 11.70
CA ILE A 179 -8.37 3.34 10.57
C ILE A 179 -9.09 3.70 9.27
N PHE A 180 -10.17 2.98 8.94
CA PHE A 180 -10.87 3.20 7.68
C PHE A 180 -11.64 4.52 7.66
N LYS A 181 -12.28 4.90 8.77
CA LYS A 181 -13.02 6.16 8.87
C LYS A 181 -12.11 7.39 8.73
N ASN A 182 -10.90 7.34 9.27
CA ASN A 182 -9.95 8.46 9.17
C ASN A 182 -9.43 8.69 7.74
N LEU A 183 -9.41 7.67 6.89
CA LEU A 183 -8.88 7.79 5.53
C LEU A 183 -9.99 7.99 4.49
N TYR A 184 -11.11 7.30 4.70
CA TYR A 184 -12.17 7.10 3.73
C TYR A 184 -13.53 7.56 4.24
N ASN A 185 -13.62 8.39 5.28
CA ASN A 185 -14.85 8.81 5.97
C ASN A 185 -16.15 8.73 5.14
N GLU A 186 -16.25 9.45 4.02
CA GLU A 186 -17.46 9.49 3.18
C GLU A 186 -17.71 8.22 2.34
N LEU A 187 -16.66 7.44 2.09
CA LEU A 187 -16.66 6.19 1.31
C LEU A 187 -16.85 4.94 2.17
N TYR A 188 -16.41 4.99 3.42
CA TYR A 188 -16.50 3.89 4.37
C TYR A 188 -17.93 3.76 4.90
N LYS A 189 -18.76 3.04 4.15
CA LYS A 189 -20.18 2.78 4.45
C LYS A 189 -20.41 1.28 4.57
N ILE A 190 -20.17 0.77 5.76
CA ILE A 190 -20.38 -0.64 6.05
C ILE A 190 -21.63 -0.87 6.90
N GLY A 191 -22.10 -2.12 6.92
CA GLY A 191 -23.20 -2.57 7.75
C GLY A 191 -22.87 -2.60 9.25
N LYS A 192 -23.92 -2.70 10.05
CA LYS A 192 -23.82 -2.71 11.50
C LYS A 192 -23.04 -3.95 11.96
N ASN A 193 -22.07 -3.74 12.87
CA ASN A 193 -21.23 -4.77 13.49
C ASN A 193 -20.28 -5.52 12.53
N GLU A 194 -20.11 -5.08 11.28
CA GLU A 194 -19.18 -5.73 10.36
C GLU A 194 -17.74 -5.72 10.92
N GLU A 195 -17.27 -4.62 11.54
CA GLU A 195 -15.91 -4.60 12.11
C GLU A 195 -15.72 -5.59 13.26
N VAL A 196 -16.78 -5.89 14.01
CA VAL A 196 -16.73 -6.86 15.12
C VAL A 196 -16.53 -8.26 14.57
N GLU A 197 -17.25 -8.62 13.50
CA GLU A 197 -17.08 -9.92 12.84
C GLU A 197 -15.69 -10.06 12.20
N ILE A 198 -15.17 -8.99 11.59
CA ILE A 198 -13.81 -8.96 11.06
C ILE A 198 -12.76 -9.08 12.18
N ALA A 199 -12.94 -8.38 13.30
CA ALA A 199 -12.04 -8.46 14.44
C ALA A 199 -12.02 -9.88 15.05
N LYS A 200 -13.18 -10.53 15.19
CA LYS A 200 -13.28 -11.94 15.62
C LYS A 200 -12.50 -12.85 14.68
N LYS A 201 -12.76 -12.75 13.37
CA LYS A 201 -12.09 -13.58 12.36
C LYS A 201 -10.58 -13.41 12.36
N ILE A 202 -10.09 -12.17 12.53
CA ILE A 202 -8.65 -11.90 12.65
C ILE A 202 -8.06 -12.58 13.89
N LEU A 203 -8.72 -12.45 15.04
CA LEU A 203 -8.23 -13.07 16.29
C LEU A 203 -8.24 -14.60 16.22
N GLU A 204 -9.30 -15.20 15.67
CA GLU A 204 -9.41 -16.65 15.46
C GLU A 204 -8.33 -17.19 14.52
N GLU A 205 -8.06 -16.51 13.41
CA GLU A 205 -7.07 -16.95 12.43
C GLU A 205 -5.63 -16.70 12.88
N CYS A 206 -5.38 -15.65 13.68
CA CYS A 206 -4.04 -15.25 14.09
C CYS A 206 -3.63 -15.76 15.47
N SER A 207 -4.53 -16.36 16.26
CA SER A 207 -4.23 -16.82 17.63
C SER A 207 -3.06 -17.79 17.74
N ASN A 208 -2.82 -18.59 16.71
CA ASN A 208 -1.74 -19.59 16.69
C ASN A 208 -0.38 -19.00 16.30
N ILE A 209 -0.34 -17.72 15.90
CA ILE A 209 0.89 -17.00 15.49
C ILE A 209 1.38 -16.10 16.63
N LEU A 210 0.45 -15.55 17.42
CA LEU A 210 0.71 -14.68 18.59
C LEU A 210 1.17 -15.50 19.80
#